data_AF-A0A4Y9SX39-F1
#
_entry.id   AF-A0A4Y9SX39-F1
#
_cell.length_a   1.000
_cell.length_b   1.000
_cell.length_c   1.000
_cell.angle_alpha   90.00
_cell.angle_beta   90.00
_cell.angle_gamma   90.00
#
_symmetry.space_group_name_H-M   'P 1'
#
loop_
_entity.id
_entity.type
_entity.pdbx_description
1 polymer ?
#
loop_
_entity_poly.entity_id
_entity_poly.type
_entity_poly.pdbx_seq_one_letter_code
_entity_poly.pdbx_strand_id
1 'polypeptide(L)'
;MPLSLIPPLTTLRQFDTCRLLPSRFADVEDSVLAPLADSDQHLRDLFDLDNATNARLRTQTGGAAGINVDELIFGVPNFRIVNAAFTYAHPQGSRFNDGRRGAWYCAFDVETALAEVSFHKAVEYAEINRFDDSVQYQCMLADFTASFHDIRNQPRYEACLAPDSYIESQTLAERLLDGGSLGIIYPSVRRAGGTNLACFRPAVVANVRKGAAYRLTWQGSPVPNIEVI
;
A
#
# COMPACT_ATOMS: atom_id res chain seq x y z
N MET A 1 8.92 -35.27 9.44
CA MET A 1 8.54 -34.07 10.21
C MET A 1 7.39 -33.40 9.49
N PRO A 2 6.32 -32.96 10.16
CA PRO A 2 5.32 -32.13 9.49
C PRO A 2 6.04 -30.85 9.04
N LEU A 3 6.05 -30.61 7.73
CA LEU A 3 6.59 -29.39 7.15
C LEU A 3 5.79 -28.21 7.72
N SER A 4 6.46 -27.28 8.40
CA SER A 4 5.83 -26.10 9.00
C SER A 4 5.01 -25.35 7.94
N LEU A 5 3.72 -25.13 8.22
CA LEU A 5 2.78 -24.36 7.36
C LEU A 5 3.14 -22.87 7.29
N ILE A 6 4.06 -22.41 8.14
CA ILE A 6 4.51 -21.03 8.24
C ILE A 6 5.74 -20.82 7.34
N PRO A 7 5.80 -19.76 6.51
CA PRO A 7 6.98 -19.46 5.69
C PRO A 7 8.21 -19.22 6.57
N PRO A 8 9.43 -19.49 6.08
CA PRO A 8 10.64 -19.12 6.82
C PRO A 8 10.70 -17.60 7.04
N LEU A 9 11.41 -17.18 8.08
CA LEU A 9 11.73 -15.77 8.31
C LEU A 9 13.04 -15.42 7.61
N THR A 10 13.06 -14.30 6.90
CA THR A 10 14.26 -13.68 6.35
C THR A 10 14.51 -12.39 7.11
N THR A 11 15.73 -12.24 7.65
CA THR A 11 16.20 -10.95 8.19
C THR A 11 16.45 -10.01 7.02
N LEU A 12 15.69 -8.92 7.00
CA LEU A 12 15.72 -7.91 5.95
C LEU A 12 16.41 -6.66 6.48
N ARG A 13 17.38 -6.16 5.73
CA ARG A 13 17.88 -4.78 5.82
C ARG A 13 17.78 -4.18 4.43
N GLN A 14 16.63 -3.60 4.14
CA GLN A 14 16.31 -3.02 2.84
C GLN A 14 16.01 -1.53 3.01
N PHE A 15 16.75 -0.71 2.27
CA PHE A 15 16.51 0.73 2.17
C PHE A 15 15.76 1.03 0.88
N ASP A 16 15.04 2.13 0.86
CA ASP A 16 14.45 2.71 -0.35
C ASP A 16 13.45 1.80 -1.06
N THR A 17 12.68 1.04 -0.28
CA THR A 17 11.50 0.36 -0.82
C THR A 17 10.51 1.39 -1.34
N CYS A 18 9.90 1.11 -2.48
CA CYS A 18 9.13 2.06 -3.26
C CYS A 18 7.62 1.78 -3.09
N ARG A 19 6.87 2.76 -2.56
CA ARG A 19 5.40 2.79 -2.59
C ARG A 19 4.93 3.96 -3.43
N LEU A 20 4.30 3.70 -4.56
CA LEU A 20 3.72 4.75 -5.39
C LEU A 20 2.31 5.11 -4.91
N LEU A 21 2.08 6.40 -4.73
CA LEU A 21 0.78 6.97 -4.37
C LEU A 21 0.40 8.02 -5.41
N PRO A 22 -0.89 8.13 -5.80
CA PRO A 22 -1.34 9.28 -6.58
C PRO A 22 -0.86 10.59 -5.93
N SER A 23 -0.22 11.50 -6.68
CA SER A 23 0.51 12.64 -6.11
C SER A 23 -0.36 13.53 -5.20
N ARG A 24 -1.67 13.62 -5.50
CA ARG A 24 -2.68 14.29 -4.66
C ARG A 24 -2.70 13.85 -3.18
N PHE A 25 -2.21 12.64 -2.88
CA PHE A 25 -2.13 12.09 -1.52
C PHE A 25 -0.75 12.23 -0.89
N ALA A 26 0.29 12.52 -1.68
CA ALA A 26 1.64 12.68 -1.17
C ALA A 26 2.01 14.16 -0.93
N ASP A 27 1.35 15.09 -1.61
CA ASP A 27 1.52 16.53 -1.40
C ASP A 27 0.77 17.08 -0.19
N VAL A 28 0.13 16.22 0.60
CA VAL A 28 -0.59 16.54 1.85
C VAL A 28 0.35 16.94 3.01
N GLU A 29 1.56 17.42 2.70
CA GLU A 29 2.22 18.37 3.60
C GLU A 29 1.49 19.73 3.56
N ASP A 30 0.84 20.05 2.43
CA ASP A 30 -0.23 21.05 2.32
C ASP A 30 -1.54 20.36 1.99
N SER A 31 -2.51 20.48 2.90
CA SER A 31 -3.83 19.86 2.81
C SER A 31 -4.48 20.01 1.42
N VAL A 32 -5.19 18.97 0.93
CA VAL A 32 -6.10 19.11 -0.23
C VAL A 32 -7.19 20.16 0.03
N LEU A 33 -7.43 20.49 1.30
CA LEU A 33 -8.35 21.53 1.76
C LEU A 33 -7.65 22.89 1.93
N ALA A 34 -6.32 22.97 1.81
CA ALA A 34 -5.58 24.23 1.93
C ALA A 34 -6.00 25.26 0.85
N PRO A 35 -6.24 24.88 -0.42
CA PRO A 35 -6.80 25.80 -1.41
C PRO A 35 -8.24 26.26 -1.10
N LEU A 36 -8.95 25.55 -0.21
CA LEU A 36 -10.33 25.84 0.21
C LEU A 36 -10.39 26.60 1.55
N ALA A 37 -9.24 26.80 2.20
CA ALA A 37 -9.16 27.42 3.51
C ALA A 37 -8.60 28.83 3.41
N ASP A 38 -9.40 29.80 3.85
CA ASP A 38 -8.96 31.21 3.92
C ASP A 38 -7.98 31.50 5.08
N SER A 39 -7.77 30.54 5.98
CA SER A 39 -6.84 30.65 7.12
C SER A 39 -6.49 29.29 7.73
N ASP A 40 -5.43 29.24 8.54
CA ASP A 40 -5.02 28.03 9.29
C ASP A 40 -6.09 27.53 10.28
N GLN A 41 -6.95 28.41 10.78
CA GLN A 41 -8.07 28.01 11.63
C GLN A 41 -9.17 27.36 10.79
N HIS A 42 -9.52 27.97 9.65
CA HIS A 42 -10.49 27.39 8.70
C HIS A 42 -10.00 26.03 8.18
N LEU A 43 -8.69 25.89 7.94
CA LEU A 43 -8.08 24.62 7.56
C LEU A 43 -8.26 23.53 8.62
N ARG A 44 -8.09 23.88 9.91
CA ARG A 44 -8.35 22.97 11.04
C ARG A 44 -9.81 22.55 11.12
N ASP A 45 -10.72 23.49 10.93
CA ASP A 45 -12.16 23.21 10.97
C ASP A 45 -12.59 22.29 9.81
N LEU A 46 -12.02 22.49 8.61
CA LEU A 46 -12.21 21.61 7.46
C LEU A 46 -11.66 20.20 7.71
N PHE A 47 -10.53 20.09 8.41
CA PHE A 47 -9.99 18.80 8.84
C PHE A 47 -10.88 18.11 9.86
N ASP A 48 -11.42 18.82 10.84
CA ASP A 48 -12.34 18.24 11.82
C ASP A 48 -13.63 17.76 11.15
N LEU A 49 -14.10 18.49 10.13
CA LEU A 49 -15.25 18.08 9.33
C LEU A 49 -14.97 16.83 8.48
N ASP A 50 -13.85 16.80 7.75
CA ASP A 50 -13.43 15.63 6.94
C ASP A 50 -13.21 14.40 7.83
N ASN A 51 -12.59 14.57 9.00
CA ASN A 51 -12.43 13.50 9.99
C ASN A 51 -13.78 13.01 10.51
N ALA A 52 -14.75 13.91 10.76
CA ALA A 52 -16.08 13.56 11.23
C ALA A 52 -16.92 12.83 10.17
N THR A 53 -16.84 13.25 8.90
CA THR A 53 -17.49 12.54 7.78
C THR A 53 -16.84 11.20 7.50
N ASN A 54 -15.51 11.11 7.56
CA ASN A 54 -14.77 9.84 7.45
C ASN A 54 -15.11 8.91 8.62
N ALA A 55 -15.20 9.42 9.85
CA ALA A 55 -15.65 8.65 11.01
C ALA A 55 -17.10 8.14 10.84
N ARG A 56 -18.00 8.98 10.32
CA ARG A 56 -19.39 8.59 10.02
C ARG A 56 -19.48 7.53 8.93
N LEU A 57 -18.68 7.64 7.85
CA LEU A 57 -18.56 6.58 6.82
C LEU A 57 -18.09 5.27 7.46
N ARG A 58 -17.05 5.32 8.30
CA ARG A 58 -16.55 4.15 9.06
C ARG A 58 -17.62 3.51 9.96
N THR A 59 -18.51 4.31 10.58
CA THR A 59 -19.63 3.78 11.38
C THR A 59 -20.69 3.10 10.50
N GLN A 60 -20.92 3.60 9.30
CA GLN A 60 -21.91 3.04 8.38
C GLN A 60 -21.43 1.75 7.67
N THR A 61 -20.11 1.56 7.49
CA THR A 61 -19.55 0.36 6.84
C THR A 61 -19.28 -0.82 7.79
N GLY A 62 -19.74 -0.76 9.05
CA GLY A 62 -19.50 -1.81 10.04
C GLY A 62 -18.22 -1.57 10.84
N GLY A 63 -18.36 -0.81 11.93
CA GLY A 63 -17.27 -0.36 12.79
C GLY A 63 -16.49 -1.49 13.47
N ALA A 64 -15.35 -1.84 12.89
CA ALA A 64 -14.10 -2.09 13.59
C ALA A 64 -13.00 -1.99 12.55
N ALA A 65 -12.22 -0.90 12.56
CA ALA A 65 -10.93 -0.95 11.88
C ALA A 65 -10.17 -2.13 12.52
N GLY A 66 -9.68 -3.08 11.74
CA GLY A 66 -8.88 -4.20 12.24
C GLY A 66 -7.51 -3.77 12.79
N ILE A 67 -7.29 -2.46 12.91
CA ILE A 67 -6.13 -1.83 13.53
C ILE A 67 -6.59 -0.90 14.64
N ASN A 68 -5.98 -1.07 15.82
CA ASN A 68 -6.27 -0.22 16.96
C ASN A 68 -5.45 1.09 16.91
N VAL A 69 -5.92 2.12 17.61
CA VAL A 69 -5.27 3.45 17.63
C VAL A 69 -3.87 3.39 18.24
N ASP A 70 -3.63 2.49 19.19
CA ASP A 70 -2.32 2.25 19.82
C ASP A 70 -1.29 1.60 18.88
N GLU A 71 -1.72 1.02 17.76
CA GLU A 71 -0.81 0.53 16.71
C GLU A 71 -0.37 1.63 15.74
N LEU A 72 -1.05 2.78 15.72
CA LEU A 72 -0.75 3.88 14.82
C LEU A 72 0.47 4.67 15.31
N ILE A 73 1.20 5.25 14.35
CA ILE A 73 2.38 6.06 14.65
C ILE A 73 2.08 7.55 14.58
N PHE A 74 2.78 8.33 15.41
CA PHE A 74 2.64 9.79 15.50
C PHE A 74 4.02 10.42 15.73
N GLY A 75 4.15 11.72 15.41
CA GLY A 75 5.37 12.48 15.70
C GLY A 75 6.58 12.17 14.82
N VAL A 76 6.38 11.44 13.71
CA VAL A 76 7.41 11.19 12.69
C VAL A 76 6.98 11.77 11.33
N PRO A 77 7.91 12.17 10.45
CA PRO A 77 7.57 12.63 9.10
C PRO A 77 6.70 11.62 8.36
N ASN A 78 5.74 12.09 7.57
CA ASN A 78 4.85 11.27 6.75
C ASN A 78 4.02 10.20 7.50
N PHE A 79 3.88 10.31 8.83
CA PHE A 79 3.10 9.34 9.63
C PHE A 79 1.66 9.15 9.13
N ARG A 80 1.05 10.20 8.55
CA ARG A 80 -0.29 10.16 7.95
C ARG A 80 -0.35 9.20 6.77
N ILE A 81 0.67 9.20 5.91
CA ILE A 81 0.79 8.31 4.76
C ILE A 81 0.96 6.86 5.24
N VAL A 82 1.76 6.66 6.29
CA VAL A 82 1.92 5.33 6.91
C VAL A 82 0.59 4.84 7.47
N ASN A 83 -0.04 5.59 8.38
CA ASN A 83 -1.29 5.19 9.01
C ASN A 83 -2.40 4.96 7.97
N ALA A 84 -2.47 5.79 6.93
CA ALA A 84 -3.46 5.64 5.87
C ALA A 84 -3.37 4.28 5.15
N ALA A 85 -2.17 3.72 4.98
CA ALA A 85 -1.98 2.40 4.38
C ALA A 85 -2.66 1.27 5.18
N PHE A 86 -2.90 1.47 6.48
CA PHE A 86 -3.52 0.48 7.38
C PHE A 86 -4.98 0.78 7.68
N THR A 87 -5.39 2.06 7.68
CA THR A 87 -6.76 2.47 8.05
C THR A 87 -7.72 2.56 6.86
N TYR A 88 -7.21 2.73 5.64
CA TYR A 88 -8.02 2.80 4.42
C TYR A 88 -7.85 1.53 3.58
N ALA A 89 -8.25 0.39 4.15
CA ALA A 89 -8.27 -0.87 3.42
C ALA A 89 -9.28 -0.81 2.27
N HIS A 90 -8.92 -1.41 1.12
CA HIS A 90 -9.90 -1.66 0.07
C HIS A 90 -10.98 -2.62 0.59
N PRO A 91 -12.29 -2.42 0.31
CA PRO A 91 -13.35 -3.24 0.89
C PRO A 91 -13.24 -4.75 0.59
N GLN A 92 -12.66 -5.12 -0.55
CA GLN A 92 -12.40 -6.52 -0.93
C GLN A 92 -11.00 -7.01 -0.48
N GLY A 93 -10.27 -6.18 0.27
CA GLY A 93 -8.88 -6.41 0.63
C GLY A 93 -7.92 -6.21 -0.53
N SER A 94 -6.70 -6.66 -0.32
CA SER A 94 -5.64 -6.78 -1.33
C SER A 94 -4.98 -8.14 -1.20
N ARG A 95 -3.84 -8.37 -1.86
CA ARG A 95 -3.24 -9.72 -1.90
C ARG A 95 -3.00 -10.33 -0.52
N PHE A 96 -2.43 -9.56 0.42
CA PHE A 96 -2.06 -10.02 1.76
C PHE A 96 -2.80 -9.25 2.88
N ASN A 97 -4.05 -8.87 2.65
CA ASN A 97 -4.95 -8.38 3.70
C ASN A 97 -6.41 -8.47 3.23
N ASP A 98 -7.32 -8.64 4.17
CA ASP A 98 -8.76 -8.55 3.93
C ASP A 98 -9.24 -7.07 3.92
N GLY A 99 -10.55 -6.86 3.88
CA GLY A 99 -11.14 -5.53 3.91
C GLY A 99 -11.17 -4.84 5.29
N ARG A 100 -10.75 -5.52 6.37
CA ARG A 100 -10.85 -5.00 7.74
C ARG A 100 -9.66 -4.12 8.12
N ARG A 101 -8.47 -4.45 7.61
CA ARG A 101 -7.22 -3.75 7.90
C ARG A 101 -6.35 -3.72 6.65
N GLY A 102 -5.76 -2.55 6.36
CA GLY A 102 -4.83 -2.40 5.25
C GLY A 102 -3.41 -2.88 5.61
N ALA A 103 -2.51 -2.82 4.63
CA ALA A 103 -1.10 -3.10 4.83
C ALA A 103 -0.25 -2.09 4.05
N TRP A 104 0.97 -1.87 4.50
CA TRP A 104 1.95 -1.12 3.73
C TRP A 104 2.53 -2.02 2.64
N TYR A 105 2.07 -1.81 1.40
CA TYR A 105 2.64 -2.43 0.21
C TYR A 105 3.72 -1.55 -0.39
N CYS A 106 4.86 -2.15 -0.70
CA CYS A 106 5.98 -1.54 -1.41
C CYS A 106 6.73 -2.59 -2.24
N ALA A 107 7.46 -2.12 -3.24
CA ALA A 107 8.40 -2.93 -4.00
C ALA A 107 9.85 -2.63 -3.59
N PHE A 108 10.79 -3.52 -3.88
CA PHE A 108 12.21 -3.31 -3.58
C PHE A 108 12.90 -2.35 -4.55
N ASP A 109 12.28 -2.10 -5.71
CA ASP A 109 12.74 -1.19 -6.74
C ASP A 109 11.55 -0.48 -7.39
N VAL A 110 11.80 0.66 -8.04
CA VAL A 110 10.73 1.52 -8.52
C VAL A 110 10.05 0.95 -9.76
N GLU A 111 10.77 0.23 -10.61
CA GLU A 111 10.22 -0.37 -11.82
C GLU A 111 9.21 -1.48 -11.49
N THR A 112 9.42 -2.21 -10.40
CA THR A 112 8.45 -3.16 -9.86
C THR A 112 7.23 -2.43 -9.30
N ALA A 113 7.41 -1.34 -8.53
CA ALA A 113 6.29 -0.53 -8.06
C ALA A 113 5.45 0.06 -9.22
N LEU A 114 6.12 0.56 -10.26
CA LEU A 114 5.50 1.10 -11.46
C LEU A 114 4.70 0.03 -12.21
N ALA A 115 5.22 -1.20 -12.31
CA ALA A 115 4.52 -2.32 -12.93
C ALA A 115 3.23 -2.69 -12.18
N GLU A 116 3.28 -2.72 -10.83
CA GLU A 116 2.09 -2.97 -10.00
C GLU A 116 1.01 -1.89 -10.21
N VAL A 117 1.39 -0.61 -10.13
CA VAL A 117 0.46 0.52 -10.34
C VAL A 117 -0.10 0.52 -11.76
N SER A 118 0.75 0.30 -12.77
CA SER A 118 0.33 0.28 -14.18
C SER A 118 -0.70 -0.81 -14.43
N PHE A 119 -0.49 -2.01 -13.86
CA PHE A 119 -1.43 -3.11 -13.98
C PHE A 119 -2.78 -2.76 -13.33
N HIS A 120 -2.78 -2.29 -12.08
CA HIS A 120 -4.03 -1.98 -11.39
C HIS A 120 -4.80 -0.84 -12.07
N LYS A 121 -4.12 0.20 -12.56
CA LYS A 121 -4.75 1.26 -13.34
C LYS A 121 -5.31 0.77 -14.66
N ALA A 122 -4.61 -0.12 -15.35
CA ALA A 122 -5.11 -0.70 -16.60
C ALA A 122 -6.37 -1.54 -16.37
N VAL A 123 -6.49 -2.25 -15.24
CA VAL A 123 -7.71 -2.98 -14.86
C VAL A 123 -8.87 -2.00 -14.64
N GLU A 124 -8.67 -0.92 -13.86
CA GLU A 124 -9.70 0.12 -13.66
C GLU A 124 -10.15 0.76 -14.99
N TYR A 125 -9.20 1.05 -15.89
CA TYR A 125 -9.49 1.61 -17.21
C TYR A 125 -10.21 0.64 -18.14
N ALA A 126 -9.94 -0.67 -18.01
CA ALA A 126 -10.66 -1.69 -18.76
C ALA A 126 -12.14 -1.74 -18.37
N GLU A 127 -12.47 -1.55 -17.09
CA GLU A 127 -13.87 -1.55 -16.61
C GLU A 127 -14.71 -0.44 -17.25
N ILE A 128 -14.10 0.70 -17.56
CA ILE A 128 -14.77 1.85 -18.20
C ILE A 128 -14.45 1.98 -19.70
N ASN A 129 -13.72 1.02 -20.27
CA ASN A 129 -13.27 1.00 -21.67
C ASN A 129 -12.61 2.32 -22.13
N ARG A 130 -11.71 2.88 -21.29
CA ARG A 130 -11.03 4.15 -21.58
C ARG A 130 -9.56 4.10 -21.20
N PHE A 131 -8.68 4.16 -22.21
CA PHE A 131 -7.23 4.17 -22.05
C PHE A 131 -6.57 5.48 -22.50
N ASP A 132 -7.29 6.60 -22.40
CA ASP A 132 -6.79 7.94 -22.71
C ASP A 132 -6.86 8.79 -21.45
N ASP A 133 -5.77 8.74 -20.68
CA ASP A 133 -5.62 9.44 -19.41
C ASP A 133 -4.14 9.64 -19.04
N SER A 134 -3.86 10.62 -18.18
CA SER A 134 -2.53 10.91 -17.64
C SER A 134 -2.64 11.18 -16.15
N VAL A 135 -1.96 10.37 -15.35
CA VAL A 135 -1.98 10.44 -13.88
C VAL A 135 -0.57 10.57 -13.33
N GLN A 136 -0.44 11.31 -12.22
CA GLN A 136 0.82 11.51 -11.53
C GLN A 136 0.87 10.70 -10.24
N TYR A 137 2.02 10.09 -10.00
CA TYR A 137 2.33 9.31 -8.82
C TYR A 137 3.59 9.82 -8.16
N GLN A 138 3.54 10.00 -6.84
CA GLN A 138 4.70 10.26 -6.01
C GLN A 138 5.22 8.94 -5.45
N CYS A 139 6.52 8.67 -5.62
CA CYS A 139 7.16 7.56 -4.92
C CYS A 139 7.42 7.95 -3.47
N MET A 140 6.94 7.14 -2.54
CA MET A 140 7.28 7.20 -1.13
C MET A 140 8.31 6.11 -0.85
N LEU A 141 9.51 6.52 -0.47
CA LEU A 141 10.59 5.63 -0.05
C LEU A 141 10.39 5.27 1.42
N ALA A 142 10.66 4.03 1.80
CA ALA A 142 10.68 3.57 3.18
C ALA A 142 11.77 2.52 3.41
N ASP A 143 12.24 2.45 4.64
CA ASP A 143 13.29 1.53 5.07
C ASP A 143 12.73 0.45 5.99
N PHE A 144 13.27 -0.76 5.87
CA PHE A 144 12.89 -1.93 6.66
C PHE A 144 14.14 -2.63 7.19
N THR A 145 14.24 -2.68 8.52
CA THR A 145 15.27 -3.45 9.24
C THR A 145 14.57 -4.35 10.27
N ALA A 146 14.10 -5.52 9.83
CA ALA A 146 13.35 -6.47 10.65
C ALA A 146 13.32 -7.87 10.00
N SER A 147 12.66 -8.84 10.64
CA SER A 147 12.44 -10.17 10.07
C SER A 147 11.02 -10.30 9.51
N PHE A 148 10.91 -10.77 8.27
CA PHE A 148 9.63 -10.97 7.58
C PHE A 148 9.50 -12.40 7.09
N HIS A 149 8.27 -12.91 7.02
CA HIS A 149 8.03 -14.19 6.38
C HIS A 149 8.35 -14.09 4.88
N ASP A 150 9.03 -15.07 4.31
CA ASP A 150 9.54 -14.99 2.95
C ASP A 150 9.03 -16.17 2.13
N ILE A 151 8.25 -15.87 1.10
CA ILE A 151 7.70 -16.87 0.18
C ILE A 151 8.42 -16.86 -1.17
N ARG A 152 9.51 -16.11 -1.32
CA ARG A 152 10.36 -16.19 -2.52
C ARG A 152 11.02 -17.57 -2.57
N ASN A 153 11.06 -18.16 -3.76
CA ASN A 153 11.60 -19.50 -3.99
C ASN A 153 10.92 -20.60 -3.14
N GLN A 154 9.63 -20.42 -2.81
CA GLN A 154 8.84 -21.39 -2.05
C GLN A 154 7.65 -21.89 -2.89
N PRO A 155 7.82 -22.95 -3.72
CA PRO A 155 6.75 -23.45 -4.61
C PRO A 155 5.44 -23.78 -3.89
N ARG A 156 5.53 -24.19 -2.61
CA ARG A 156 4.35 -24.48 -1.77
C ARG A 156 3.40 -23.29 -1.57
N TYR A 157 3.85 -22.06 -1.83
CA TYR A 157 3.05 -20.83 -1.71
C TYR A 157 2.70 -20.23 -3.08
N GLU A 158 2.86 -20.98 -4.18
CA GLU A 158 2.52 -20.51 -5.52
C GLU A 158 1.05 -20.05 -5.63
N ALA A 159 0.13 -20.72 -4.93
CA ALA A 159 -1.28 -20.33 -4.91
C ALA A 159 -1.52 -18.94 -4.27
N CYS A 160 -0.63 -18.47 -3.37
CA CYS A 160 -0.67 -17.10 -2.84
C CYS A 160 -0.29 -16.03 -3.89
N LEU A 161 0.28 -16.46 -5.02
CA LEU A 161 0.74 -15.61 -6.11
C LEU A 161 -0.18 -15.72 -7.34
N ALA A 162 -1.36 -16.35 -7.19
CA ALA A 162 -2.36 -16.40 -8.25
C ALA A 162 -2.66 -14.98 -8.78
N PRO A 163 -2.62 -14.76 -10.11
CA PRO A 163 -2.71 -13.40 -10.69
C PRO A 163 -4.09 -12.77 -10.56
N ASP A 164 -5.13 -13.60 -10.39
CA ASP A 164 -6.56 -13.30 -10.42
C ASP A 164 -7.31 -13.69 -9.13
N SER A 165 -6.63 -14.27 -8.14
CA SER A 165 -7.23 -14.65 -6.86
C SER A 165 -6.34 -14.28 -5.68
N TYR A 166 -6.96 -13.74 -4.63
CA TYR A 166 -6.31 -13.38 -3.36
C TYR A 166 -6.71 -14.28 -2.19
N ILE A 167 -7.52 -15.33 -2.42
CA ILE A 167 -8.08 -16.15 -1.34
C ILE A 167 -6.97 -16.81 -0.49
N GLU A 168 -6.03 -17.50 -1.13
CA GLU A 168 -4.94 -18.20 -0.45
C GLU A 168 -3.96 -17.24 0.23
N SER A 169 -3.66 -16.11 -0.40
CA SER A 169 -2.75 -15.10 0.14
C SER A 169 -3.37 -14.32 1.30
N GLN A 170 -4.67 -14.02 1.27
CA GLN A 170 -5.40 -13.44 2.39
C GLN A 170 -5.48 -14.41 3.56
N THR A 171 -5.81 -15.68 3.30
CA THR A 171 -5.83 -16.74 4.32
C THR A 171 -4.46 -16.90 5.00
N LEU A 172 -3.37 -16.87 4.21
CA LEU A 172 -2.02 -16.88 4.76
C LEU A 172 -1.77 -15.61 5.60
N ALA A 173 -2.08 -14.44 5.06
CA ALA A 173 -1.84 -13.17 5.75
C ALA A 173 -2.55 -13.07 7.10
N GLU A 174 -3.80 -13.52 7.19
CA GLU A 174 -4.56 -13.60 8.44
C GLU A 174 -3.82 -14.45 9.48
N ARG A 175 -3.41 -15.68 9.10
CA ARG A 175 -2.64 -16.57 10.00
C ARG A 175 -1.32 -15.95 10.45
N LEU A 176 -0.62 -15.26 9.55
CA LEU A 176 0.65 -14.60 9.89
C LEU A 176 0.42 -13.41 10.81
N LEU A 177 -0.64 -12.62 10.58
CA LEU A 177 -1.00 -11.48 11.41
C LEU A 177 -1.37 -11.91 12.84
N ASP A 178 -2.19 -12.95 12.97
CA ASP A 178 -2.57 -13.58 14.25
C ASP A 178 -1.35 -14.17 14.98
N GLY A 179 -0.39 -14.68 14.23
CA GLY A 179 0.90 -15.15 14.73
C GLY A 179 1.89 -14.04 15.12
N GLY A 180 1.50 -12.77 15.02
CA GLY A 180 2.35 -11.62 15.38
C GLY A 180 3.39 -11.24 14.32
N SER A 181 3.24 -11.71 13.08
CA SER A 181 4.16 -11.36 11.98
C SER A 181 4.20 -9.86 11.72
N LEU A 182 5.35 -9.39 11.29
CA LEU A 182 5.56 -8.04 10.78
C LEU A 182 5.11 -7.86 9.33
N GLY A 183 5.03 -8.95 8.56
CA GLY A 183 4.71 -8.89 7.14
C GLY A 183 5.23 -10.08 6.35
N ILE A 184 5.19 -9.94 5.04
CA ILE A 184 5.58 -10.99 4.09
C ILE A 184 6.31 -10.41 2.87
N ILE A 185 7.45 -11.02 2.52
CA ILE A 185 8.21 -10.77 1.29
C ILE A 185 7.75 -11.77 0.24
N TYR A 186 7.46 -11.30 -0.97
CA TYR A 186 6.92 -12.12 -2.03
C TYR A 186 7.41 -11.64 -3.41
N PRO A 187 7.51 -12.54 -4.41
CA PRO A 187 7.83 -12.13 -5.77
C PRO A 187 6.68 -11.31 -6.39
N SER A 188 7.01 -10.31 -7.20
CA SER A 188 6.00 -9.60 -7.98
C SER A 188 5.35 -10.53 -8.99
N VAL A 189 4.02 -10.41 -9.11
CA VAL A 189 3.23 -11.11 -10.14
C VAL A 189 3.17 -10.30 -11.44
N ARG A 190 3.58 -9.02 -11.39
CA ARG A 190 3.48 -8.07 -12.52
C ARG A 190 4.81 -7.85 -13.22
N ARG A 191 5.93 -8.05 -12.52
CA ARG A 191 7.27 -7.95 -13.10
C ARG A 191 8.13 -9.14 -12.71
N ALA A 192 8.59 -9.90 -13.70
CA ALA A 192 9.52 -10.99 -13.50
C ALA A 192 10.82 -10.49 -12.83
N GLY A 193 11.26 -11.19 -11.78
CA GLY A 193 12.41 -10.80 -10.96
C GLY A 193 12.14 -9.71 -9.92
N GLY A 194 10.98 -9.05 -9.98
CA GLY A 194 10.58 -8.04 -8.99
C GLY A 194 10.29 -8.67 -7.62
N THR A 195 10.59 -7.93 -6.56
CA THR A 195 10.27 -8.33 -5.17
C THR A 195 9.40 -7.26 -4.52
N ASN A 196 8.36 -7.71 -3.82
CA ASN A 196 7.45 -6.89 -3.05
C ASN A 196 7.49 -7.27 -1.57
N LEU A 197 7.06 -6.33 -0.73
CA LEU A 197 6.85 -6.49 0.70
C LEU A 197 5.47 -5.94 1.06
N ALA A 198 4.68 -6.76 1.76
CA ALA A 198 3.49 -6.33 2.47
C ALA A 198 3.80 -6.32 3.96
N CYS A 199 3.85 -5.12 4.54
CA CYS A 199 4.10 -4.91 5.97
C CYS A 199 2.78 -4.71 6.72
N PHE A 200 2.61 -5.45 7.82
CA PHE A 200 1.39 -5.50 8.61
C PHE A 200 1.37 -4.55 9.80
N ARG A 201 2.55 -4.00 10.18
CA ARG A 201 2.71 -3.17 11.38
C ARG A 201 3.22 -1.77 11.03
N PRO A 202 2.52 -0.68 11.42
CA PRO A 202 2.97 0.68 11.14
C PRO A 202 4.36 0.99 11.72
N ALA A 203 4.63 0.51 12.93
CA ALA A 203 5.86 0.83 13.68
C ALA A 203 7.17 0.39 13.01
N VAL A 204 7.12 -0.53 12.03
CA VAL A 204 8.33 -1.01 11.34
C VAL A 204 8.54 -0.35 9.97
N VAL A 205 7.61 0.53 9.54
CA VAL A 205 7.77 1.34 8.33
C VAL A 205 8.59 2.58 8.69
N ALA A 206 9.90 2.51 8.48
CA ALA A 206 10.83 3.54 8.92
C ALA A 206 11.20 4.52 7.80
N ASN A 207 11.64 5.73 8.19
CA ASN A 207 12.24 6.74 7.31
C ASN A 207 11.42 7.03 6.03
N VAL A 208 10.09 7.19 6.19
CA VAL A 208 9.20 7.47 5.07
C VAL A 208 9.46 8.87 4.52
N ARG A 209 9.76 8.96 3.23
CA ARG A 209 10.11 10.23 2.55
C ARG A 209 9.76 10.22 1.08
N LYS A 210 9.62 11.40 0.48
CA LYS A 210 9.37 11.54 -0.97
C LYS A 210 10.63 11.16 -1.76
N GLY A 211 10.45 10.32 -2.77
CA GLY A 211 11.41 10.07 -3.85
C GLY A 211 11.03 10.82 -5.13
N ALA A 212 11.36 10.26 -6.29
CA ALA A 212 10.96 10.82 -7.57
C ALA A 212 9.43 10.75 -7.78
N ALA A 213 8.88 11.72 -8.51
CA ALA A 213 7.52 11.66 -9.02
C ALA A 213 7.52 11.13 -10.46
N TYR A 214 6.40 10.51 -10.84
CA TYR A 214 6.24 9.83 -12.11
C TYR A 214 4.91 10.24 -12.75
N ARG A 215 4.92 10.46 -14.05
CA ARG A 215 3.71 10.58 -14.87
C ARG A 215 3.52 9.30 -15.66
N LEU A 216 2.35 8.68 -15.53
CA LEU A 216 1.94 7.54 -16.33
C LEU A 216 0.85 8.01 -17.29
N THR A 217 1.04 7.81 -18.59
CA THR A 217 0.12 8.28 -19.63
C THR A 217 -0.29 7.11 -20.52
N TRP A 218 -1.59 6.82 -20.56
CA TRP A 218 -2.19 5.85 -21.47
C TRP A 218 -2.70 6.60 -22.71
N GLN A 219 -2.43 6.05 -23.90
CA GLN A 219 -2.79 6.61 -25.20
C GLN A 219 -3.48 5.54 -26.06
N GLY A 220 -4.69 5.14 -25.66
CA GLY A 220 -5.48 4.08 -26.32
C GLY A 220 -4.94 2.65 -26.12
N SER A 221 -3.92 2.46 -25.28
CA SER A 221 -3.29 1.17 -24.97
C SER A 221 -3.32 0.92 -23.47
N PRO A 222 -3.46 -0.32 -22.96
CA PRO A 222 -3.40 -0.64 -21.53
C PRO A 222 -2.00 -0.46 -20.93
N VAL A 223 -0.97 -0.25 -21.76
CA VAL A 223 0.41 -0.01 -21.31
C VAL A 223 0.69 1.50 -21.33
N PRO A 224 1.04 2.13 -20.19
CA PRO A 224 1.36 3.54 -20.15
C PRO A 224 2.76 3.84 -20.68
N ASN A 225 2.95 5.04 -21.23
CA ASN A 225 4.25 5.70 -21.23
C ASN A 225 4.55 6.26 -19.83
N ILE A 226 5.77 6.08 -19.35
CA ILE A 226 6.18 6.47 -17.99
C ILE A 226 7.32 7.48 -18.07
N GLU A 227 7.13 8.63 -17.42
CA GLU A 227 8.11 9.72 -17.36
C GLU A 227 8.39 10.08 -15.90
N VAL A 228 9.65 10.40 -15.60
CA VAL A 228 10.01 11.01 -14.31
C VAL A 228 9.74 12.51 -14.41
N ILE A 229 9.09 13.08 -13.39
CA ILE A 229 8.70 14.51 -13.34
C ILE A 229 9.20 15.20 -12.08
#